data_AF-A0A7W1CB98-F1
#
_entry.id   AF-A0A7W1CB98-F1
#
_cell.length_a   1.000
_cell.length_b   1.000
_cell.length_c   1.000
_cell.angle_alpha   90.00
_cell.angle_beta   90.00
_cell.angle_gamma   90.00
#
_symmetry.space_group_name_H-M   'P 1'
#
loop_
_entity.id
_entity.type
_entity.pdbx_description
1 polymer ?
#
loop_
_entity_poly.entity_id
_entity_poly.type
_entity_poly.pdbx_seq_one_letter_code
_entity_poly.pdbx_strand_id
1 'polypeptide(L)'
;MLSCRVANLVPVDDIERVTAAVNAYTQTVGIYPESLKRQLRDTLPLLGAQRLTSLGYACHVAKAMSQDAIEPVRRMCKWIVDETCDPAVVPPMWRRPDAAAA
;
A
#
# COMPACT_ATOMS: atom_id res chain seq x y z
N MET A 1 10.78 -10.60 20.35
CA MET A 1 10.66 -10.10 18.95
C MET A 1 9.54 -9.07 18.85
N LEU A 2 9.73 -7.98 18.11
CA LEU A 2 8.78 -6.85 18.02
C LEU A 2 7.55 -7.12 17.14
N SER A 3 7.48 -8.25 16.43
CA SER A 3 6.29 -8.79 15.74
C SER A 3 5.44 -7.76 14.99
N CYS A 4 6.07 -6.83 14.26
CA CYS A 4 5.41 -5.76 13.51
C CYS A 4 4.50 -4.82 14.34
N ARG A 5 4.79 -4.64 15.63
CA ARG A 5 4.03 -3.73 16.54
C ARG A 5 4.69 -2.37 16.74
N VAL A 6 5.70 -2.05 15.95
CA VAL A 6 6.40 -0.76 16.00
C VAL A 6 6.06 0.03 14.74
N ALA A 7 5.62 1.27 14.93
CA ALA A 7 5.36 2.22 13.86
C ALA A 7 6.17 3.48 14.12
N ASN A 8 6.85 3.97 13.09
CA ASN A 8 7.57 5.25 13.15
C ASN A 8 6.67 6.32 12.55
N LEU A 9 6.36 7.35 13.35
CA LEU A 9 5.72 8.56 12.83
C LEU A 9 6.82 9.57 12.51
N VAL A 10 6.87 9.98 11.25
CA VAL A 10 7.83 10.97 10.75
C VAL A 10 7.02 12.13 10.17
N PRO A 11 7.02 13.31 10.83
CA PRO A 11 6.39 14.49 10.27
C PRO A 11 7.20 14.98 9.06
N VAL A 12 6.50 15.47 8.05
CA VAL A 12 7.08 16.08 6.84
C VAL A 12 6.32 17.35 6.51
N ASP A 13 7.01 18.35 5.99
CA ASP A 13 6.41 19.65 5.65
C ASP A 13 5.65 19.59 4.32
N ASP A 14 6.07 18.71 3.41
CA ASP A 14 5.47 18.52 2.09
C ASP A 14 5.53 17.06 1.63
N ILE A 15 4.59 16.66 0.77
CA ILE A 15 4.47 15.29 0.27
C ILE A 15 5.66 14.87 -0.61
N GLU A 16 6.27 15.81 -1.33
CA GLU A 16 7.46 15.55 -2.14
C GLU A 16 8.59 15.00 -1.28
N ARG A 17 8.69 15.38 -0.01
CA ARG A 17 9.69 14.84 0.92
C ARG A 17 9.55 13.33 1.11
N VAL A 18 8.33 12.79 1.06
CA VAL A 18 8.05 11.35 1.21
C VAL A 18 8.65 10.55 0.06
N THR A 19 8.72 11.13 -1.13
CA THR A 19 9.31 10.48 -2.32
C THR A 19 10.76 10.06 -2.10
N ALA A 20 11.52 10.81 -1.31
CA ALA A 20 12.90 10.49 -0.95
C ALA A 20 13.04 9.26 -0.03
N ALA A 21 11.97 8.89 0.67
CA ALA A 21 11.94 7.70 1.52
C ALA A 21 11.51 6.43 0.77
N VAL A 22 10.98 6.57 -0.45
CA VAL A 22 10.51 5.47 -1.29
C VAL A 22 11.67 4.97 -2.15
N ASN A 23 11.90 3.66 -2.13
CA ASN A 23 12.94 3.02 -2.92
C ASN A 23 12.48 1.63 -3.40
N ALA A 24 13.37 0.89 -4.07
CA ALA A 24 13.07 -0.43 -4.62
C ALA A 24 12.61 -1.47 -3.57
N TYR A 25 12.89 -1.26 -2.28
CA TYR A 25 12.44 -2.12 -1.19
C TYR A 25 11.04 -1.75 -0.66
N THR A 26 10.46 -0.63 -1.12
CA THR A 26 9.10 -0.21 -0.75
C THR A 26 8.06 -1.03 -1.50
N GLN A 27 7.55 -2.09 -0.87
CA GLN A 27 6.54 -2.96 -1.50
C GLN A 27 5.15 -2.33 -1.58
N THR A 28 4.54 -2.05 -0.43
CA THR A 28 3.17 -1.51 -0.34
C THR A 28 3.18 -0.14 0.30
N VAL A 29 2.46 0.81 -0.30
CA VAL A 29 2.24 2.15 0.24
C VAL A 29 0.74 2.36 0.44
N GLY A 30 0.33 2.54 1.70
CA GLY A 30 -1.03 2.95 2.05
C GLY A 30 -1.13 4.48 2.04
N ILE A 31 -2.06 5.04 1.28
CA ILE A 31 -2.17 6.48 1.06
C ILE A 31 -3.57 6.97 1.44
N TYR A 32 -3.63 8.11 2.10
CA TYR A 32 -4.86 8.85 2.39
C TYR A 32 -4.56 10.36 2.29
N PRO A 33 -5.48 11.19 1.76
CA PRO A 33 -6.77 10.82 1.15
C PRO A 33 -6.61 10.18 -0.24
N GLU A 34 -7.70 9.62 -0.78
CA GLU A 34 -7.70 9.00 -2.12
C GLU A 34 -7.34 9.97 -3.25
N SER A 35 -7.62 11.26 -3.08
CA SER A 35 -7.18 12.31 -4.01
C SER A 35 -5.65 12.39 -4.10
N LEU A 36 -4.96 12.22 -2.96
CA LEU A 36 -3.50 12.24 -2.91
C LEU A 36 -2.91 11.00 -3.60
N LYS A 37 -3.51 9.81 -3.39
CA LYS A 37 -3.11 8.60 -4.10
C LYS A 37 -3.17 8.80 -5.62
N ARG A 38 -4.27 9.39 -6.12
CA ARG A 38 -4.42 9.70 -7.55
C ARG A 38 -3.35 10.66 -8.07
N GLN A 39 -2.90 11.62 -7.28
CA GLN A 39 -1.80 12.52 -7.66
C GLN A 39 -0.45 11.79 -7.72
N LEU A 40 -0.22 10.86 -6.80
CA LEU A 40 1.07 10.18 -6.63
C LEU A 40 1.22 8.89 -7.46
N ARG A 41 0.14 8.37 -8.04
CA ARG A 41 0.10 7.04 -8.68
C ARG A 41 1.07 6.89 -9.85
N ASP A 42 1.39 7.99 -10.53
CA ASP A 42 2.27 7.97 -11.70
C ASP A 42 3.74 8.18 -11.31
N THR A 43 4.01 8.81 -10.16
CA THR A 43 5.38 9.14 -9.70
C THR A 43 5.97 8.08 -8.77
N LEU A 44 5.22 7.62 -7.76
CA LEU A 44 5.72 6.65 -6.77
C LEU A 44 6.24 5.34 -7.38
N PRO A 45 5.62 4.78 -8.43
CA PRO A 45 6.14 3.60 -9.10
C PRO A 45 7.55 3.75 -9.66
N LEU A 46 7.86 4.93 -10.20
CA LEU A 46 9.18 5.25 -10.76
C LEU A 46 10.27 5.26 -9.70
N LEU A 47 9.89 5.55 -8.45
CA LEU A 47 10.80 5.64 -7.31
C LEU A 47 10.99 4.30 -6.59
N GLY A 48 10.13 3.32 -6.87
CA GLY A 48 10.31 1.97 -6.32
C GLY A 48 9.03 1.33 -5.78
N ALA A 49 7.99 2.10 -5.48
CA ALA A 49 6.71 1.55 -5.02
C ALA A 49 6.17 0.50 -5.99
N GLN A 50 5.57 -0.58 -5.46
CA GLN A 50 5.04 -1.68 -6.27
C GLN A 50 3.52 -1.81 -6.14
N ARG A 51 2.96 -1.48 -4.97
CA ARG A 51 1.53 -1.48 -4.70
C ARG A 51 1.12 -0.22 -3.97
N LEU A 52 0.08 0.44 -4.48
CA LEU A 52 -0.59 1.58 -3.88
C LEU A 52 -1.98 1.14 -3.45
N THR A 53 -2.33 1.38 -2.18
CA THR A 53 -3.62 0.99 -1.61
C THR A 53 -4.16 2.10 -0.70
N SER A 54 -5.44 2.01 -0.36
CA SER A 54 -6.04 2.88 0.66
C SER A 54 -5.35 2.65 2.01
N LEU A 55 -5.09 3.73 2.76
CA LEU A 55 -4.45 3.63 4.07
C LEU A 55 -5.20 2.65 5.00
N GLY A 56 -4.46 1.74 5.63
CA GLY A 56 -5.00 0.68 6.49
C GLY A 56 -5.30 -0.65 5.78
N TYR A 57 -5.31 -0.68 4.44
CA TYR A 57 -5.59 -1.89 3.64
C TYR A 57 -4.32 -2.62 3.16
N ALA A 58 -3.18 -2.34 3.79
CA ALA A 58 -1.90 -2.93 3.43
C ALA A 58 -1.90 -4.47 3.42
N CYS A 59 -2.62 -5.12 4.34
CA CYS A 59 -2.75 -6.59 4.34
C CYS A 59 -4.04 -7.11 3.69
N HIS A 60 -4.88 -6.26 3.09
CA HIS A 60 -5.98 -6.69 2.22
C HIS A 60 -5.46 -6.98 0.82
N VAL A 61 -4.71 -8.06 0.68
CA VAL A 61 -4.02 -8.44 -0.55
C VAL A 61 -4.97 -9.24 -1.44
N ALA A 62 -5.17 -8.81 -2.69
CA ALA A 62 -5.90 -9.59 -3.68
C ALA A 62 -5.15 -10.90 -4.00
N LYS A 63 -5.87 -12.02 -4.06
CA LYS A 63 -5.27 -13.33 -4.38
C LYS A 63 -4.66 -13.29 -5.78
N ALA A 64 -3.46 -13.86 -5.92
CA ALA A 64 -2.73 -13.94 -7.18
C ALA A 64 -2.50 -12.58 -7.87
N MET A 65 -2.38 -11.50 -7.10
CA MET A 65 -2.05 -10.20 -7.69
C MET A 65 -0.69 -10.22 -8.35
N SER A 66 -0.61 -9.63 -9.55
CA SER A 66 0.65 -9.40 -10.25
C SER A 66 1.44 -8.31 -9.52
N GLN A 67 2.30 -8.71 -8.59
CA GLN A 67 3.28 -7.81 -7.96
C GLN A 67 4.68 -8.12 -8.50
N ASP A 68 5.47 -7.06 -8.68
CA ASP A 68 6.83 -7.14 -9.16
C ASP A 68 7.64 -8.18 -8.34
N ALA A 69 8.34 -9.09 -9.04
CA ALA A 69 9.05 -10.27 -8.54
C ALA A 69 8.27 -11.58 -8.24
N ILE A 70 6.92 -11.64 -8.37
CA ILE A 70 6.17 -12.91 -8.23
C ILE A 70 6.09 -13.70 -9.56
N GLU A 71 6.26 -13.04 -10.70
CA GLU A 71 6.29 -13.70 -12.02
C GLU A 71 7.71 -13.70 -12.63
N PRO A 72 8.44 -14.84 -12.61
CA PRO A 72 9.82 -14.93 -13.10
C PRO A 72 10.03 -14.51 -14.56
N VAL A 73 8.98 -14.58 -15.38
CA VAL A 73 9.04 -14.44 -16.84
C VAL A 73 8.79 -13.01 -17.32
N ARG A 74 8.35 -12.09 -16.44
CA ARG A 74 7.95 -10.72 -16.80
C ARG A 74 8.97 -9.64 -16.41
N ARG A 75 10.23 -10.01 -16.21
CA ARG A 75 11.34 -9.10 -15.78
C ARG A 75 11.65 -7.93 -16.72
N MET A 76 11.02 -7.87 -17.90
CA MET A 76 11.18 -6.75 -18.84
C MET A 76 10.28 -5.55 -18.49
N CYS A 77 9.26 -5.73 -17.66
CA CYS A 77 8.33 -4.67 -17.27
C CYS A 77 8.08 -4.69 -15.76
N LYS A 78 7.96 -3.51 -15.16
CA LYS A 78 7.52 -3.35 -13.78
C LYS A 78 6.00 -3.32 -13.72
N TRP A 79 5.39 -4.26 -12.99
CA TRP A 79 3.94 -4.26 -12.74
C TRP A 79 3.63 -3.54 -11.45
N ILE A 80 2.67 -2.63 -11.53
CA ILE A 80 2.24 -1.79 -10.42
C ILE A 80 0.77 -2.06 -10.17
N VAL A 81 0.41 -2.26 -8.90
CA VAL A 81 -0.98 -2.37 -8.50
C VAL A 81 -1.42 -1.06 -7.87
N ASP A 82 -2.47 -0.47 -8.41
CA ASP A 82 -3.23 0.62 -7.78
C ASP A 82 -4.63 0.10 -7.45
N GLU A 83 -4.96 0.09 -6.17
CA GLU A 83 -6.25 -0.39 -5.66
C GLU A 83 -6.86 0.60 -4.68
N THR A 84 -8.19 0.68 -4.69
CA THR A 84 -8.98 1.52 -3.78
C THR A 84 -9.91 0.62 -2.99
N CYS A 85 -9.90 0.76 -1.66
CA CYS A 85 -10.75 -0.04 -0.79
C CYS A 85 -11.89 0.83 -0.26
N ASP A 86 -13.11 0.52 -0.72
CA ASP A 86 -14.33 1.05 -0.12
C ASP A 86 -14.65 0.26 1.16
N PRO A 87 -14.71 0.88 2.35
CA PRO A 87 -15.05 0.19 3.60
C PRO A 87 -16.41 -0.50 3.62
N ALA A 88 -17.35 -0.11 2.74
CA ALA A 88 -18.64 -0.78 2.58
C ALA A 88 -18.54 -2.11 1.81
N VAL A 89 -17.53 -2.26 0.96
CA VAL A 89 -17.31 -3.45 0.11
C VAL A 89 -16.19 -4.33 0.64
N VAL A 90 -15.11 -3.71 1.13
CA VAL A 90 -13.94 -4.36 1.72
C VAL A 90 -13.88 -3.93 3.19
N PRO A 91 -14.43 -4.73 4.11
CA PRO A 91 -14.40 -4.40 5.53
C PRO A 91 -12.94 -4.30 6.01
N PRO A 92 -12.56 -3.23 6.72
CA PRO A 92 -11.20 -3.07 7.18
C PRO A 92 -10.85 -4.06 8.30
N MET A 93 -9.63 -4.62 8.28
CA MET A 93 -9.21 -5.62 9.27
C MET A 93 -9.26 -5.17 10.75
N TRP A 94 -9.19 -3.86 11.03
CA TRP A 94 -9.30 -3.35 12.41
C TRP A 94 -10.74 -3.33 12.92
N ARG A 95 -11.74 -3.40 12.04
CA ARG A 95 -13.10 -3.74 12.46
C ARG A 95 -13.12 -5.24 12.72
N ARG A 96 -13.19 -5.61 14.01
CA ARG A 96 -13.48 -6.99 14.38
C ARG A 96 -14.80 -7.40 13.72
N PRO A 97 -14.91 -8.60 13.11
CA PRO A 97 -16.24 -9.20 12.97
C PRO A 97 -16.80 -9.26 14.39
N ASP A 98 -18.01 -8.77 14.56
CA ASP A 98 -18.54 -8.42 15.87
C ASP A 98 -18.19 -9.44 16.95
N ALA A 99 -17.76 -8.94 18.10
CA ALA A 99 -17.87 -9.65 19.38
C ALA A 99 -19.36 -9.78 19.78
N ALA A 100 -20.20 -10.21 18.83
CA ALA A 100 -21.64 -10.40 18.93
C ALA A 100 -22.00 -11.74 18.27
N ALA A 101 -21.38 -12.82 18.76
CA ALA A 101 -21.87 -14.20 18.67
C ALA A 101 -20.91 -15.15 19.42
N ALA A 102 -20.80 -14.98 20.75
CA ALA A 102 -20.45 -16.03 21.73
C ALA A 102 -20.57 -15.47 23.15
#